data_AF-A0A3D4AHE8-F1
#
_entry.id   AF-A0A3D4AHE8-F1
#
_cell.length_a   1.000
_cell.length_b   1.000
_cell.length_c   1.000
_cell.angle_alpha   90.00
_cell.angle_beta   90.00
_cell.angle_gamma   90.00
#
_symmetry.space_group_name_H-M   'P 1'
#
loop_
_entity.id
_entity.type
_entity.pdbx_description
1 polymer ?
#
loop_
_entity_poly.entity_id
_entity_poly.type
_entity_poly.pdbx_seq_one_letter_code
_entity_poly.pdbx_strand_id
1 'polypeptide(L)' 'MGNLLYIVAIVLVIMWLVGFVGYNASGLIHILLVIALIAVILRIIQGKSL' A
#
# COMPACT_ATOMS: atom_id res chain seq x y z
N MET A 1 9.60 8.98 -16.90
CA MET A 1 9.54 7.71 -16.13
C MET A 1 8.38 7.71 -15.10
N GLY A 2 7.13 8.00 -15.51
CA GLY A 2 5.97 7.98 -14.59
C GLY A 2 5.28 6.62 -14.48
N ASN A 3 5.37 5.80 -15.52
CA ASN A 3 4.60 4.56 -15.65
C ASN A 3 5.00 3.47 -14.64
N LEU A 4 6.29 3.36 -14.29
CA LEU A 4 6.74 2.35 -13.31
C LEU A 4 6.21 2.61 -11.90
N LEU A 5 6.24 3.88 -11.45
CA LEU A 5 5.70 4.25 -10.14
C LEU A 5 4.18 4.09 -10.09
N TYR A 6 3.49 4.41 -11.19
CA TYR A 6 2.05 4.21 -11.31
C TYR A 6 1.65 2.74 -11.25
N ILE A 7 2.37 1.86 -11.96
CA ILE A 7 2.15 0.40 -11.90
C ILE A 7 2.39 -0.12 -10.48
N VAL A 8 3.46 0.32 -9.83
CA VAL A 8 3.76 -0.07 -8.44
C VAL A 8 2.66 0.41 -7.47
N ALA A 9 2.14 1.63 -7.64
CA ALA A 9 1.03 2.14 -6.84
C ALA A 9 -0.25 1.30 -7.01
N ILE A 10 -0.59 0.94 -8.25
CA ILE A 10 -1.75 0.09 -8.54
C ILE A 10 -1.60 -1.29 -7.90
N VAL A 11 -0.43 -1.93 -8.05
CA VAL A 11 -0.17 -3.26 -7.48
C VAL A 11 -0.27 -3.22 -5.95
N LEU A 12 0.25 -2.17 -5.31
CA LEU A 12 0.14 -1.99 -3.86
C LEU A 12 -1.31 -1.85 -3.38
N VAL A 13 -2.13 -1.10 -4.11
CA VAL A 13 -3.56 -0.94 -3.79
C VAL A 13 -4.31 -2.26 -3.94
N ILE A 14 -4.06 -3.01 -5.02
CA ILE A 14 -4.72 -4.31 -5.25
C ILE A 14 -4.31 -5.33 -4.18
N MET A 15 -3.02 -5.42 -3.86
CA MET A 15 -2.52 -6.35 -2.85
C MET A 15 -3.07 -6.02 -1.45
N TRP A 16 -3.26 -4.73 -1.14
CA TRP A 16 -3.93 -4.29 0.08
C TRP A 16 -5.40 -4.68 0.11
N LEU A 17 -6.14 -4.48 -0.98
CA LEU A 17 -7.57 -4.80 -1.08
C LEU A 17 -7.82 -6.31 -0.91
N VAL A 18 -6.98 -7.14 -1.54
CA VAL A 18 -7.01 -8.60 -1.40
C VAL A 18 -6.68 -9.04 0.03
N GLY A 19 -5.67 -8.42 0.66
CA GLY A 19 -5.33 -8.68 2.06
C GLY A 19 -6.42 -8.25 3.05
N PHE A 20 -7.07 -7.12 2.81
CA PHE A 20 -8.15 -6.58 3.64
C PHE A 20 -9.42 -7.42 3.59
N VAL A 21 -9.81 -7.89 2.40
CA VAL A 21 -11.05 -8.67 2.20
C VAL A 21 -10.86 -10.15 2.49
N GLY A 22 -9.69 -10.72 2.14
CA GLY A 22 -9.43 -12.16 2.27
C GLY A 22 -9.07 -12.62 3.68
N TYR A 23 -8.52 -11.74 4.50
CA TYR A 23 -8.08 -12.08 5.86
C TYR A 23 -8.86 -11.26 6.89
N ASN A 24 -9.98 -11.83 7.37
CA ASN A 24 -10.58 -11.51 8.67
C ASN A 24 -9.65 -11.97 9.81
N ALA A 25 -8.36 -11.65 9.74
CA ALA A 25 -7.35 -12.14 10.64
C ALA A 25 -7.03 -11.11 11.71
N SER A 26 -7.74 -11.25 12.84
CA SER A 26 -7.29 -10.98 14.20
C SER A 26 -6.13 -9.98 14.38
N GLY A 27 -6.46 -8.72 14.71
CA GLY A 27 -5.62 -7.74 15.42
C GLY A 27 -4.25 -7.38 14.81
N LEU A 28 -3.29 -8.30 14.87
CA LEU A 28 -1.88 -8.07 14.48
C LEU A 28 -1.69 -7.83 12.99
N ILE A 29 -2.33 -8.63 12.13
CA ILE A 29 -2.23 -8.45 10.67
C ILE A 29 -2.87 -7.13 10.26
N HIS A 30 -3.92 -6.69 10.96
CA HIS A 30 -4.56 -5.42 10.72
C HIS A 30 -3.63 -4.23 11.03
N ILE A 31 -2.92 -4.27 12.16
CA ILE A 31 -1.95 -3.23 12.54
C ILE A 31 -0.80 -3.16 11.52
N LEU A 32 -0.25 -4.31 11.12
CA LEU A 32 0.81 -4.37 10.11
C LEU A 32 0.34 -3.84 8.75
N LEU A 33 -0.92 -4.10 8.36
CA LEU A 33 -1.52 -3.55 7.13
C LEU A 33 -1.75 -2.04 7.20
N VAL A 34 -2.14 -1.50 8.36
CA VAL A 34 -2.28 -0.04 8.55
C VAL A 34 -0.92 0.65 8.41
N ILE A 35 0.14 0.09 9.01
CA ILE A 35 1.51 0.63 8.86
C ILE A 35 1.95 0.57 7.39
N ALA A 36 1.68 -0.56 6.71
CA ALA A 36 1.98 -0.69 5.29
C ALA A 36 1.24 0.35 4.43
N LEU A 37 -0.06 0.60 4.71
CA LEU A 37 -0.85 1.60 4.02
C LEU A 37 -0.29 3.02 4.23
N ILE A 38 0.08 3.37 5.47
CA ILE A 38 0.70 4.67 5.78
C ILE A 38 2.04 4.81 5.05
N ALA A 39 2.89 3.79 5.04
CA ALA A 39 4.17 3.81 4.33
C ALA A 39 3.98 4.01 2.81
N VAL A 40 2.94 3.43 2.22
CA VAL A 40 2.59 3.63 0.81
C VAL A 40 2.11 5.05 0.54
N ILE A 41 1.23 5.59 1.38
CA ILE A 41 0.75 6.97 1.26
C ILE A 41 1.93 7.95 1.39
N LEU A 42 2.80 7.77 2.39
CA LEU A 42 4.01 8.57 2.56
C LEU A 42 4.91 8.50 1.33
N ARG A 43 5.07 7.31 0.75
CA ARG A 43 5.87 7.13 -0.48
C ARG A 43 5.26 7.80 -1.71
N ILE A 44 3.92 7.83 -1.81
CA ILE A 44 3.22 8.53 -2.89
C ILE A 44 3.32 10.05 -2.70
N ILE A 45 3.14 10.54 -1.48
CA ILE A 45 3.24 11.98 -1.15
C ILE A 45 4.68 12.48 -1.28
N GLN A 46 5.67 11.68 -0.88
CA GLN A 46 7.09 11.96 -1.13
C GLN A 46 7.48 11.87 -2.60
N GLY A 47 6.50 11.64 -3.50
CA GLY A 47 6.61 11.58 -4.95
C GLY A 47 7.76 12.44 -5.48
N LYS A 48 8.92 11.78 -5.59
CA LYS A 48 10.17 12.25 -6.15
C LYS A 48 10.28 13.78 -6.22
N SER A 49 10.60 14.38 -5.07
CA SER A 49 11.28 15.68 -5.01
C SER A 49 12.58 15.54 -5.82
N LEU A 50 12.53 15.90 -7.10
CA LEU A 50 13.70 16.30 -7.87
C LEU A 50 13.89 17.80 -7.70
#